data_AF-A0A934XZY8-F1
#
_entry.id   AF-A0A934XZY8-F1
#
_cell.length_a   1.000
_cell.length_b   1.000
_cell.length_c   1.000
_cell.angle_alpha   90.00
_cell.angle_beta   90.00
_cell.angle_gamma   90.00
#
_symmetry.space_group_name_H-M   'P 1'
#
loop_
_entity.id
_entity.type
_entity.pdbx_description
1 polymer ?
#
loop_
_entity_poly.entity_id
_entity_poly.type
_entity_poly.pdbx_seq_one_letter_code
_entity_poly.pdbx_strand_id
1 'polypeptide(L)' 'MDYESLVNDPDGESKRIFDFCGIEWLPSVTAVEQRPHVPSTTLSAIQVRSPVHGNSVGRWRPYAHYLRPLIESLAEPV' A
#
# COMPACT_ATOMS: atom_id res chain seq x y z
N MET A 1 -1.27 -7.62 -6.97
CA MET A 1 -0.52 -7.27 -5.74
C MET A 1 -1.52 -7.10 -4.62
N ASP A 2 -1.22 -7.66 -3.46
CA ASP A 2 -2.01 -7.56 -2.24
C ASP A 2 -1.47 -6.44 -1.34
N TYR A 3 -2.34 -5.60 -0.78
CA TYR A 3 -1.93 -4.42 0.01
C TYR A 3 -1.31 -4.83 1.34
N GLU A 4 -1.89 -5.83 1.98
CA GLU A 4 -1.44 -6.39 3.24
C GLU A 4 -0.01 -6.95 3.12
N SER A 5 0.28 -7.63 2.01
CA SER A 5 1.64 -8.08 1.68
C SER A 5 2.62 -6.91 1.53
N LEU A 6 2.21 -5.84 0.83
CA LEU A 6 3.03 -4.64 0.63
C LEU A 6 3.38 -3.92 1.93
N VAL A 7 2.43 -3.79 2.87
CA VAL A 7 2.71 -3.11 4.14
C VAL A 7 3.49 -3.98 5.14
N ASN A 8 3.44 -5.31 4.98
CA ASN A 8 4.18 -6.26 5.82
C ASN A 8 5.62 -6.48 5.35
N ASP A 9 5.87 -6.47 4.03
CA ASP A 9 7.21 -6.58 3.44
C ASP A 9 7.40 -5.57 2.29
N PRO A 10 7.56 -4.26 2.61
CA PRO A 10 7.69 -3.22 1.58
C PRO A 10 8.89 -3.44 0.66
N ASP A 11 10.01 -3.95 1.19
CA ASP A 11 11.23 -4.21 0.42
C ASP A 11 11.07 -5.38 -0.51
N GLY A 12 10.52 -6.51 -0.03
CA GLY A 12 10.28 -7.68 -0.85
C GLY A 12 9.28 -7.42 -1.97
N GLU A 13 8.15 -6.77 -1.66
CA GLU A 13 7.16 -6.43 -2.68
C GLU A 13 7.69 -5.39 -3.67
N SER A 14 8.37 -4.33 -3.20
CA SER A 14 8.94 -3.33 -4.12
C SER A 14 10.00 -3.93 -5.05
N LYS A 15 10.84 -4.86 -4.59
CA LYS A 15 11.77 -5.59 -5.48
C LYS A 15 11.04 -6.34 -6.59
N ARG A 16 9.94 -7.04 -6.27
CA ARG A 16 9.13 -7.75 -7.27
C ARG A 16 8.49 -6.80 -8.28
N ILE A 17 8.00 -5.65 -7.84
CA ILE A 17 7.46 -4.61 -8.75
C ILE A 17 8.55 -4.11 -9.69
N PHE A 18 9.71 -3.77 -9.14
CA PHE A 18 10.80 -3.19 -9.89
C PHE A 18 11.35 -4.18 -10.93
N ASP A 19 11.53 -5.45 -10.53
CA ASP A 19 11.90 -6.55 -11.44
C ASP A 19 10.87 -6.74 -12.56
N PHE A 20 9.58 -6.77 -12.23
CA PHE A 20 8.50 -6.85 -13.21
C PHE A 20 8.53 -5.68 -14.21
N CYS A 21 8.84 -4.47 -13.75
CA CYS A 21 8.97 -3.28 -14.58
C CYS A 21 10.30 -3.19 -15.33
N GLY A 22 11.27 -4.07 -15.06
CA GLY A 22 12.63 -3.99 -15.61
C GLY A 22 13.44 -2.78 -15.11
N ILE A 23 13.18 -2.30 -13.90
CA ILE A 23 13.81 -1.13 -13.29
C ILE A 23 14.75 -1.57 -12.16
N GLU A 24 15.92 -0.94 -12.04
CA GLU A 24 16.83 -1.17 -10.92
C GLU A 24 16.22 -0.72 -9.58
N TRP A 25 16.19 -1.63 -8.62
CA TRP A 25 15.70 -1.36 -7.27
C TRP A 25 16.81 -0.75 -6.39
N LEU A 26 16.45 0.26 -5.59
CA LEU A 26 17.34 0.89 -4.62
C LEU A 26 16.75 0.81 -3.20
N PRO A 27 17.55 0.60 -2.14
CA PRO A 27 17.05 0.55 -0.76
C PRO A 27 16.30 1.80 -0.32
N SER A 28 16.57 2.94 -0.94
CA SER A 28 15.89 4.18 -0.61
C SER A 28 14.43 4.19 -1.07
N VAL A 29 13.96 3.32 -1.97
CA VAL A 29 12.61 3.43 -2.56
C VAL A 29 11.49 3.21 -1.53
N THR A 30 11.74 2.43 -0.49
CA THR A 30 10.79 2.15 0.60
C THR A 30 10.91 3.11 1.79
N ALA A 31 12.04 3.82 1.91
CA ALA A 31 12.29 4.84 2.93
C ALA A 31 11.61 6.19 2.60
N VAL A 32 10.28 6.19 2.47
CA VAL A 32 9.47 7.34 2.06
C VAL A 32 9.52 8.50 3.05
N GLU A 33 9.67 8.21 4.33
CA GLU A 33 9.79 9.17 5.43
C GLU A 33 11.07 10.02 5.33
N GLN A 34 12.09 9.54 4.61
CA GLN A 34 13.34 10.30 4.37
C GLN A 34 13.17 11.36 3.28
N ARG A 35 11.99 11.44 2.63
CA ARG A 35 11.68 12.39 1.55
C ARG A 35 10.44 13.24 1.85
N PRO A 36 10.38 13.96 2.99
CA PRO A 36 9.19 14.68 3.43
C PRO A 36 8.79 15.84 2.50
N HIS A 37 9.73 16.33 1.69
CA HIS A 37 9.54 17.46 0.78
C HIS A 37 8.91 17.07 -0.56
N VAL A 38 8.70 15.77 -0.83
CA VAL A 38 8.02 15.35 -2.07
C VAL A 38 6.60 15.94 -2.08
N PRO A 39 6.26 16.75 -3.09
CA PRO A 39 4.99 17.44 -3.13
C PRO A 39 3.85 16.45 -3.38
N SER A 40 2.85 16.50 -2.49
CA SER A 40 1.55 15.86 -2.68
C SER A 40 0.50 16.84 -2.17
N THR A 41 -0.45 17.20 -3.02
CA THR A 41 -1.55 18.12 -2.72
C THR A 41 -2.87 17.38 -2.50
N THR A 42 -2.81 16.05 -2.34
CA THR A 42 -3.97 15.18 -2.12
C THR A 42 -4.28 15.04 -0.63
N LEU A 43 -5.47 14.54 -0.30
CA LEU A 43 -5.88 14.26 1.09
C LEU A 43 -4.99 13.21 1.78
N SER A 44 -4.29 12.37 1.00
CA SER A 44 -3.35 11.36 1.52
C SER A 44 -1.95 11.90 1.81
N ALA A 45 -1.67 13.21 1.62
CA ALA A 45 -0.33 13.78 1.74
C ALA A 45 0.38 13.47 3.07
N ILE A 46 -0.34 13.46 4.19
CA ILE A 46 0.24 13.11 5.50
C ILE A 46 0.52 11.61 5.61
N GLN A 47 -0.36 10.78 5.03
CA GLN A 47 -0.23 9.32 5.06
C GLN A 47 1.00 8.86 4.26
N VAL A 48 1.18 9.40 3.05
CA VAL A 48 2.30 9.00 2.16
C VAL A 48 3.67 9.50 2.61
N ARG A 49 3.73 10.42 3.59
CA ARG A 49 4.98 10.93 4.19
C ARG A 49 5.39 10.18 5.46
N SER A 50 4.52 9.31 5.97
CA SER A 50 4.81 8.50 7.16
C SER A 50 5.50 7.19 6.74
N PRO A 51 6.28 6.55 7.63
CA PRO A 51 6.83 5.23 7.36
C PRO A 51 5.73 4.24 6.96
N VAL A 52 6.04 3.31 6.06
CA VAL A 52 5.09 2.27 5.65
C VAL A 52 4.65 1.47 6.88
N HIS A 53 3.35 1.34 7.08
CA HIS A 53 2.78 0.69 8.26
C HIS A 53 1.42 0.03 8.00
N GLY A 54 1.11 -1.02 8.76
CA GLY A 54 -0.15 -1.78 8.67
C GLY A 54 -1.34 -1.19 9.42
N ASN A 55 -1.25 0.01 10.01
CA ASN A 55 -2.31 0.57 10.87
C ASN A 55 -3.69 0.74 10.18
N SER A 56 -3.70 0.79 8.85
CA SER A 56 -4.93 0.87 8.06
C SER A 56 -5.57 -0.49 7.77
N VAL A 57 -4.83 -1.59 7.96
CA VAL A 57 -5.29 -2.95 7.71
C VAL A 57 -6.47 -3.26 8.61
N GLY A 58 -7.56 -3.74 8.00
CA GLY A 58 -8.76 -4.15 8.73
C GLY A 58 -9.62 -3.00 9.29
N ARG A 59 -9.30 -1.72 9.05
CA ARG A 59 -10.16 -0.59 9.49
C ARG A 59 -11.57 -0.62 8.91
N TRP A 60 -11.77 -1.34 7.81
CA TRP A 60 -13.08 -1.55 7.20
C TRP A 60 -13.95 -2.57 7.94
N ARG A 61 -13.37 -3.45 8.78
CA ARG A 61 -14.08 -4.58 9.43
C ARG A 61 -15.33 -4.17 10.21
N PRO A 62 -15.36 -3.06 10.99
CA PRO A 62 -16.58 -2.62 11.66
C PRO A 62 -17.73 -2.29 10.69
N TYR A 63 -17.42 -1.96 9.44
CA TYR A 63 -18.38 -1.62 8.40
C TYR A 63 -18.69 -2.79 7.45
N ALA A 64 -18.12 -3.98 7.71
CA ALA A 64 -18.26 -5.15 6.84
C ALA A 64 -19.72 -5.48 6.53
N HIS A 65 -20.62 -5.31 7.50
CA HIS A 65 -22.05 -5.53 7.33
C HIS A 65 -22.65 -4.67 6.20
N TYR A 66 -22.23 -3.41 6.09
CA TYR A 66 -22.72 -2.47 5.08
C TYR A 66 -22.06 -2.69 3.71
N LEU A 67 -20.90 -3.35 3.68
CA LEU A 67 -20.09 -3.55 2.48
C LEU A 67 -20.28 -4.94 1.85
N ARG A 68 -21.16 -5.79 2.40
CA ARG A 68 -21.30 -7.20 2.00
C ARG A 68 -21.42 -7.41 0.48
N PRO A 69 -22.30 -6.69 -0.27
CA PRO A 69 -22.39 -6.89 -1.72
C PRO A 69 -21.09 -6.59 -2.47
N LEU A 70 -20.34 -5.57 -2.02
CA LEU A 70 -19.06 -5.21 -2.61
C LEU A 70 -17.99 -6.27 -2.30
N ILE A 71 -17.93 -6.75 -1.06
CA ILE A 71 -16.97 -7.79 -0.64
C ILE A 71 -17.20 -9.07 -1.45
N GLU A 72 -18.46 -9.49 -1.61
CA GLU A 72 -18.81 -10.67 -2.40
C GLU A 72 -18.38 -10.47 -3.87
N SER A 73 -18.65 -9.30 -4.46
CA SER A 73 -18.25 -9.01 -5.84
C SER A 73 -16.73 -8.97 -6.08
N LEU A 74 -15.95 -8.60 -5.06
CA LEU A 74 -14.48 -8.56 -5.15
C LEU A 74 -13.82 -9.91 -4.81
N ALA A 75 -14.57 -10.83 -4.18
CA ALA A 75 -14.12 -12.18 -3.86
C ALA A 75 -14.29 -13.16 -5.04
N GLU A 76 -15.10 -12.80 -6.04
CA GLU A 76 -15.19 -13.53 -7.30
C GLU A 76 -13.83 -13.46 -8.04
N PRO A 77 -13.23 -14.59 -8.42
CA PRO A 77 -12.02 -14.58 -9.22
C PRO A 77 -12.32 -13.97 -10.60
N VAL A 78 -11.52 -12.98 -11.00
CA VAL A 78 -11.50 -12.42 -12.36
C VAL A 78 -10.83 -13.38 -13.32
#